data_AF-A0A6L4WSN2-F1
#
_entry.id   AF-A0A6L4WSN2-F1
#
_cell.length_a   1.000
_cell.length_b   1.000
_cell.length_c   1.000
_cell.angle_alpha   90.00
_cell.angle_beta   90.00
_cell.angle_gamma   90.00
#
_symmetry.space_group_name_H-M   'P 1'
#
loop_
_entity.id
_entity.type
_entity.pdbx_description
1 polymer ?
#
loop_
_entity_poly.entity_id
_entity_poly.type
_entity_poly.pdbx_seq_one_letter_code
_entity_poly.pdbx_strand_id
1 'polypeptide(L)' 'MTAPSLRKLEVDLNVNKTTLHNWKKNRPKLYEFIIESYKDREILKKHLESMIKQKELIEEEIDITKNRII' A
#
# COMPACT_ATOMS: atom_id res chain seq x y z
N MET A 1 -8.99 -5.69 -4.85
CA MET A 1 -8.43 -4.47 -4.23
C MET A 1 -9.59 -3.58 -3.86
N THR A 2 -9.80 -3.30 -2.58
CA THR A 2 -10.94 -2.52 -2.10
C THR A 2 -10.50 -1.08 -1.85
N ALA A 3 -11.25 -0.11 -2.36
CA ALA A 3 -11.05 1.28 -2.02
C ALA A 3 -11.15 1.46 -0.49
N PRO A 4 -10.41 2.41 0.12
CA PRO A 4 -10.52 2.69 1.54
C PRO A 4 -11.97 3.04 1.91
N SER A 5 -12.42 2.60 3.08
CA SER A 5 -13.73 2.99 3.58
C SER A 5 -13.80 4.50 3.83
N LEU A 6 -14.99 5.09 3.74
CA LEU A 6 -15.18 6.51 4.06
C LEU A 6 -14.66 6.85 5.47
N ARG A 7 -14.93 5.99 6.45
CA ARG A 7 -14.45 6.16 7.83
C ARG A 7 -12.93 6.18 7.93
N LYS A 8 -12.24 5.34 7.14
CA LYS A 8 -10.79 5.35 7.07
C LYS A 8 -10.26 6.67 6.50
N LEU A 9 -10.89 7.18 5.44
CA LEU A 9 -10.53 8.47 4.86
C LEU A 9 -10.77 9.63 5.82
N GLU A 10 -11.86 9.62 6.59
CA GLU A 10 -12.13 10.65 7.59
C GLU A 10 -11.02 10.74 8.63
N VAL A 11 -10.59 9.59 9.16
CA VAL A 11 -9.53 9.50 10.16
C VAL A 11 -8.18 9.89 9.57
N ASP A 12 -7.79 9.25 8.46
CA ASP A 12 -6.46 9.42 7.89
C ASP A 12 -6.22 10.84 7.34
N LEU A 13 -7.27 11.48 6.79
CA LEU A 13 -7.19 12.83 6.22
C LEU A 13 -7.62 13.92 7.21
N ASN A 14 -8.07 13.54 8.41
CA ASN A 14 -8.62 14.44 9.43
C ASN A 14 -9.72 15.37 8.86
N VAL A 15 -10.69 14.78 8.17
CA VAL A 15 -11.84 15.48 7.59
C VAL A 15 -13.14 14.77 7.93
N ASN A 16 -14.26 15.49 7.87
CA ASN A 16 -15.58 14.89 8.07
C ASN A 16 -16.16 14.31 6.77
N LYS A 17 -17.17 13.45 6.92
CA LYS A 17 -17.94 12.82 5.85
C LYS A 17 -18.52 13.82 4.84
N THR A 18 -18.99 14.98 5.29
CA THR A 18 -19.56 16.02 4.42
C THR A 18 -18.50 16.56 3.47
N THR A 19 -17.28 16.80 3.95
CA THR A 19 -16.13 17.21 3.12
C THR A 19 -15.80 16.16 2.08
N LEU A 20 -15.75 14.87 2.46
CA LEU A 20 -15.51 13.78 1.50
C LEU A 20 -16.61 13.69 0.43
N HIS A 21 -17.88 13.85 0.82
CA HIS A 21 -18.99 13.91 -0.13
C HIS A 21 -18.89 15.12 -1.07
N ASN A 22 -18.50 16.28 -0.55
CA ASN A 22 -18.27 17.49 -1.35
C ASN A 22 -17.12 17.30 -2.34
N TRP A 23 -16.04 16.64 -1.95
CA TRP A 23 -14.96 16.32 -2.88
C TRP A 23 -15.43 15.34 -3.96
N LYS A 24 -16.13 14.28 -3.58
CA LYS A 24 -16.67 13.32 -4.55
C LYS A 24 -17.61 13.98 -5.57
N LYS A 25 -18.46 14.92 -5.15
CA LYS A 25 -19.43 15.60 -6.01
C LYS A 25 -18.82 16.76 -6.81
N ASN A 26 -18.09 17.64 -6.15
CA ASN A 26 -17.68 18.93 -6.71
C ASN A 26 -16.20 18.98 -7.13
N ARG A 27 -15.38 18.02 -6.66
CA ARG A 27 -13.95 17.89 -7.00
C ARG A 27 -13.59 16.43 -7.33
N PRO A 28 -14.28 15.78 -8.29
CA PRO A 28 -14.17 14.34 -8.52
C PRO A 28 -12.74 13.88 -8.79
N LYS A 29 -11.94 14.65 -9.55
CA LYS A 29 -10.52 14.34 -9.81
C LYS A 29 -9.67 14.32 -8.54
N LEU A 30 -9.92 15.23 -7.60
CA LEU A 30 -9.22 15.22 -6.29
C LEU A 30 -9.60 13.96 -5.51
N TYR A 31 -10.89 13.64 -5.47
CA TYR A 31 -11.37 12.46 -4.78
C TYR A 31 -10.77 11.17 -5.40
N GLU A 32 -10.75 11.06 -6.72
CA GLU A 32 -10.15 9.95 -7.45
C GLU A 32 -8.65 9.82 -7.16
N PHE A 33 -7.90 10.91 -7.28
CA PHE A 33 -6.46 10.95 -6.96
C PHE A 33 -6.17 10.44 -5.53
N ILE A 34 -6.98 10.87 -4.55
CA ILE A 34 -6.87 10.38 -3.18
C ILE A 34 -7.10 8.87 -3.16
N ILE A 35 -8.20 8.36 -3.72
CA ILE A 35 -8.49 6.91 -3.71
C ILE A 35 -7.39 6.10 -4.41
N GLU A 36 -6.82 6.60 -5.51
CA GLU A 36 -5.72 5.97 -6.23
C GLU A 36 -4.46 5.87 -5.39
N SER A 37 -4.07 6.95 -4.68
CA SER A 37 -2.88 6.92 -3.81
C SER A 37 -2.95 5.84 -2.72
N TYR A 38 -4.15 5.50 -2.22
CA TYR A 38 -4.32 4.40 -1.28
C TYR A 38 -4.13 3.04 -1.93
N LYS A 39 -4.57 2.87 -3.18
CA LYS A 39 -4.34 1.64 -3.93
C LYS A 39 -2.85 1.45 -4.20
N ASP A 40 -2.18 2.51 -4.62
CA ASP A 40 -0.74 2.50 -4.90
C ASP A 40 0.06 2.14 -3.65
N ARG A 41 -0.29 2.71 -2.49
CA ARG A 41 0.33 2.38 -1.21
C ARG A 41 0.20 0.89 -0.87
N GLU A 42 -0.97 0.29 -1.09
CA GLU A 42 -1.18 -1.14 -0.85
C GLU A 42 -0.38 -2.02 -1.81
N ILE A 43 -0.27 -1.62 -3.08
CA ILE A 43 0.57 -2.31 -4.07
C ILE A 43 2.04 -2.24 -3.66
N LEU A 44 2.53 -1.05 -3.29
CA LEU A 44 3.89 -0.84 -2.81
C LEU A 44 4.19 -1.71 -1.58
N LYS A 45 3.24 -1.81 -0.64
CA LYS A 45 3.39 -2.68 0.54
C LYS A 45 3.56 -4.15 0.14
N LYS A 46 2.74 -4.66 -0.77
CA LYS A 46 2.84 -6.05 -1.26
C LYS A 46 4.15 -6.31 -2.00
N HIS A 47 4.59 -5.35 -2.82
CA HIS A 47 5.88 -5.46 -3.50
C HIS A 47 7.03 -5.50 -2.49
N LEU A 48 6.98 -4.65 -1.46
CA LEU A 48 7.99 -4.65 -0.40
C LEU A 48 8.01 -5.98 0.36
N GLU A 49 6.86 -6.52 0.76
CA GLU A 49 6.75 -7.84 1.40
C GLU A 49 7.33 -8.96 0.52
N SER A 50 7.06 -8.91 -0.79
CA SER A 50 7.64 -9.85 -1.76
C SER A 50 9.17 -9.73 -1.84
N MET A 51 9.70 -8.50 -1.88
CA MET A 51 11.15 -8.26 -1.92
C MET A 51 11.85 -8.76 -0.65
N ILE A 52 11.23 -8.57 0.52
CA ILE A 52 11.76 -9.10 1.79
C ILE A 52 11.83 -10.62 1.73
N LYS A 53 10.77 -11.28 1.30
CA LYS A 53 10.74 -12.74 1.16
C LYS A 53 11.80 -13.26 0.16
N GLN A 54 11.97 -12.58 -0.97
CA GLN A 54 13.02 -12.94 -1.94
C GLN A 54 14.41 -12.79 -1.34
N LYS A 55 14.64 -11.72 -0.57
CA LYS A 55 15.90 -11.52 0.14
C LYS A 55 16.20 -12.67 1.10
N GLU A 56 15.22 -13.07 1.93
CA GLU A 56 15.39 -14.17 2.88
C GLU A 56 15.77 -15.49 2.18
N LEU A 57 15.12 -15.82 1.06
CA LEU A 57 15.45 -17.01 0.28
C LEU A 57 16.87 -16.97 -0.31
N ILE A 58 17.32 -15.80 -0.76
CA ILE A 58 18.68 -15.62 -1.28
C ILE A 58 19.70 -15.78 -0.15
N GLU A 59 19.43 -15.20 1.03
CA GLU A 59 20.30 -15.33 2.20
C GLU A 59 20.44 -16.79 2.66
N GLU A 60 19.33 -17.56 2.66
CA GLU A 60 19.33 -18.99 2.95
C GLU A 60 20.18 -19.79 1.95
N GLU A 61 20.01 -19.55 0.64
CA GLU A 61 20.78 -20.24 -0.39
C GLU A 61 22.29 -19.91 -0.32
N ILE A 62 22.63 -18.66 0.01
CA ILE A 62 24.02 -18.26 0.25
C ILE A 62 24.63 -19.06 1.41
N ASP A 63 23.89 -19.24 2.50
CA ASP A 63 24.37 -20.00 3.66
C ASP A 63 24.58 -21.49 3.32
N ILE A 64 23.59 -22.11 2.67
CA ILE A 64 23.69 -23.49 2.17
C ILE A 64 24.91 -23.65 1.26
N THR A 65 25.14 -22.70 0.35
CA THR A 65 26.27 -22.75 -0.58
C THR A 65 27.62 -22.61 0.12
N LYS A 66 27.73 -21.73 1.12
CA LYS A 66 28.95 -21.62 1.95
C LYS A 66 29.27 -22.93 2.66
N ASN A 67 28.25 -23.58 3.23
CA ASN A 67 28.39 -24.86 3.92
C ASN A 67 28.74 -26.04 2.99
N ARG A 68 28.54 -25.90 1.67
CA ARG A 68 28.94 -26.93 0.68
C ARG A 68 30.40 -26.79 0.22
N ILE A 69 30.94 -25.57 0.25
CA ILE A 69 32.29 -25.26 -0.25
C ILE A 69 33.35 -25.42 0.85
N ILE A 70 32.97 -25.17 2.11
CA ILE A 70 33.81 -25.38 3.30
C ILE A 70 33.71 -26.85 3.74
#